data_AF-A0A2V7C9U4-F1
#
_entry.id   AF-A0A2V7C9U4-F1
#
_cell.length_a   1.000
_cell.length_b   1.000
_cell.length_c   1.000
_cell.angle_alpha   90.00
_cell.angle_beta   90.00
_cell.angle_gamma   90.00
#
_symmetry.space_group_name_H-M   'P 1'
#
loop_
_entity.id
_entity.type
_entity.pdbx_description
1 polymer ?
#
loop_
_entity_poly.entity_id
_entity_poly.type
_entity_poly.pdbx_seq_one_letter_code
_entity_poly.pdbx_strand_id
1 'polypeptide(L)'
;MSFTTGVGSGNCGTLTTSTGTLLENLACGGLYTGGGSSGVPLPFTVPDMGSSLTGVSSCSGTSLTLANLTSTQTGSDRNCTSVGCLFGPPLPIPNSATTPISLCVINTVSADAIGTADCGSGASSLSLPLNSELFLTGDLFPNAPGIQSCPVCNPTCNAGSNSGGPCNSDADCPGAGASSCAGTNKCHGGANDGGACTPADSALNPSFPTTHDCPPPANLDIGGLPIGFALSTGTMTVTGQTLTGPVTAQQRVYCGFCRDIDGAGTLCFEGAPATQAACPHNSACISNGDPNLCCSGAGTGTCDQEPKPCTASSQCTDGNGTWPNCQQHNPGAFGFGTARTITENGSPAGDMTDGAGHPSTLVSIFCVPPTFSTSVDNTGDLPGPGAVSLPGTAQLLP
;
A
#
# COMPACT_ATOMS: atom_id res chain seq x y z
N MET A 1 -20.94 11.55 4.03
CA MET A 1 -20.05 12.03 2.96
C MET A 1 -19.56 10.83 2.17
N SER A 2 -19.55 10.92 0.84
CA SER A 2 -18.92 9.94 -0.03
C SER A 2 -17.64 10.52 -0.64
N PHE A 3 -16.67 9.64 -0.86
CA PHE A 3 -15.54 9.88 -1.74
C PHE A 3 -15.42 8.71 -2.71
N THR A 4 -15.29 9.00 -4.00
CA THR A 4 -15.05 7.98 -5.03
C THR A 4 -13.76 8.32 -5.78
N THR A 5 -12.79 7.40 -5.79
CA THR A 5 -11.53 7.59 -6.50
C THR A 5 -11.77 7.74 -7.99
N GLY A 6 -10.95 8.57 -8.63
CA GLY A 6 -10.95 8.79 -10.07
C GLY A 6 -9.55 8.67 -10.63
N VAL A 7 -9.46 8.72 -11.97
CA VAL A 7 -8.16 8.70 -12.66
C VAL A 7 -7.40 9.98 -12.36
N GLY A 8 -6.20 9.83 -11.82
CA GLY A 8 -5.29 10.94 -11.59
C GLY A 8 -4.53 11.38 -12.84
N SER A 9 -4.26 12.67 -12.93
CA SER A 9 -3.36 13.21 -13.96
C SER A 9 -2.57 14.40 -13.44
N GLY A 10 -1.37 14.59 -13.97
CA GLY A 10 -0.49 15.67 -13.55
C GLY A 10 0.28 15.36 -12.27
N ASN A 11 0.63 16.41 -11.53
CA ASN A 11 1.53 16.36 -10.39
C ASN A 11 0.79 16.66 -9.09
N CYS A 12 0.83 15.74 -8.14
CA CYS A 12 0.26 15.89 -6.81
C CYS A 12 1.33 16.04 -5.73
N GLY A 13 2.62 15.96 -6.05
CA GLY A 13 3.63 16.05 -5.00
C GLY A 13 5.05 16.21 -5.51
N THR A 14 6.00 16.29 -4.59
CA THR A 14 7.42 16.37 -4.93
C THR A 14 8.27 15.58 -3.97
N LEU A 15 9.33 15.00 -4.51
CA LEU A 15 10.43 14.43 -3.77
C LEU A 15 11.64 15.35 -3.92
N THR A 16 12.22 15.82 -2.81
CA THR A 16 13.34 16.76 -2.86
C THR A 16 14.51 16.32 -1.96
N THR A 17 15.71 16.77 -2.32
CA THR A 17 16.94 16.63 -1.53
C THR A 17 16.96 17.60 -0.34
N SER A 18 17.98 17.49 0.51
CA SER A 18 18.19 18.42 1.64
C SER A 18 18.48 19.87 1.23
N THR A 19 18.88 20.12 -0.02
CA THR A 19 19.07 21.46 -0.57
C THR A 19 17.85 21.99 -1.32
N GLY A 20 16.73 21.25 -1.32
CA GLY A 20 15.51 21.60 -2.04
C GLY A 20 15.54 21.26 -3.54
N THR A 21 16.58 20.59 -4.04
CA THR A 21 16.62 20.12 -5.43
C THR A 21 15.54 19.05 -5.64
N LEU A 22 14.71 19.23 -6.66
CA LEU A 22 13.69 18.27 -7.09
C LEU A 22 14.36 16.98 -7.62
N LEU A 23 13.91 15.85 -7.10
CA LEU A 23 14.28 14.51 -7.54
C LEU A 23 13.19 13.91 -8.43
N GLU A 24 11.93 14.04 -8.01
CA GLU A 24 10.79 13.44 -8.71
C GLU A 24 9.51 14.26 -8.48
N ASN A 25 8.63 14.30 -9.48
CA ASN A 25 7.27 14.78 -9.33
C ASN A 25 6.35 13.60 -9.02
N LEU A 26 5.59 13.66 -7.92
CA LEU A 26 4.74 12.55 -7.52
C LEU A 26 3.42 12.64 -8.30
N ALA A 27 3.16 11.65 -9.15
CA ALA A 27 2.01 11.64 -10.02
C ALA A 27 0.70 11.61 -9.23
N CYS A 28 -0.29 12.38 -9.68
CA CYS A 28 -1.66 12.25 -9.18
C CYS A 28 -2.20 10.85 -9.51
N GLY A 29 -2.73 10.12 -8.52
CA GLY A 29 -3.18 8.73 -8.69
C GLY A 29 -2.05 7.70 -8.67
N GLY A 30 -0.83 8.11 -8.27
CA GLY A 30 0.31 7.24 -8.08
C GLY A 30 0.49 6.81 -6.63
N LEU A 31 0.91 5.56 -6.43
CA LEU A 31 1.42 5.03 -5.17
C LEU A 31 2.93 4.80 -5.27
N TYR A 32 3.67 5.42 -4.36
CA TYR A 32 5.11 5.28 -4.20
C TYR A 32 5.42 4.55 -2.91
N THR A 33 6.31 3.57 -2.93
CA THR A 33 6.71 2.81 -1.73
C THR A 33 8.20 2.45 -1.74
N GLY A 34 8.77 2.27 -0.55
CA GLY A 34 10.14 1.80 -0.39
C GLY A 34 11.16 2.88 -0.06
N GLY A 35 12.30 2.44 0.48
CA GLY A 35 13.42 3.31 0.82
C GLY A 35 14.23 3.81 -0.39
N GLY A 36 15.44 4.30 -0.12
CA GLY A 36 16.29 4.94 -1.12
C GLY A 36 16.93 4.00 -2.16
N SER A 37 16.77 2.70 -2.02
CA SER A 37 17.26 1.67 -2.96
C SER A 37 16.11 0.86 -3.59
N SER A 38 14.86 1.28 -3.43
CA SER A 38 13.70 0.61 -4.01
C SER A 38 13.90 0.37 -5.51
N GLY A 39 13.77 -0.89 -5.92
CA GLY A 39 14.00 -1.36 -7.29
C GLY A 39 12.71 -1.68 -8.05
N VAL A 40 11.55 -1.46 -7.44
CA VAL A 40 10.25 -1.67 -8.09
C VAL A 40 9.91 -0.52 -9.05
N PRO A 41 9.17 -0.78 -10.15
CA PRO A 41 8.82 0.26 -11.13
C PRO A 41 7.72 1.17 -10.58
N LEU A 42 8.11 2.30 -9.96
CA LEU A 42 7.19 3.30 -9.42
C LEU A 42 6.81 4.37 -10.46
N PRO A 43 5.64 5.02 -10.30
CA PRO A 43 4.58 4.71 -9.32
C PRO A 43 3.71 3.51 -9.73
N PHE A 44 3.12 2.85 -8.74
CA PHE A 44 2.01 1.94 -8.98
C PHE A 44 0.73 2.73 -9.26
N THR A 45 -0.07 2.26 -10.22
CA THR A 45 -1.36 2.88 -10.53
C THR A 45 -2.37 2.55 -9.44
N VAL A 46 -2.99 3.56 -8.84
CA VAL A 46 -4.07 3.37 -7.87
C VAL A 46 -5.38 3.06 -8.61
N PRO A 47 -6.15 2.04 -8.19
CA PRO A 47 -7.47 1.76 -8.73
C PRO A 47 -8.44 2.96 -8.61
N ASP A 48 -9.19 3.23 -9.68
CA ASP A 48 -10.29 4.21 -9.67
C ASP A 48 -11.61 3.55 -9.25
N MET A 49 -12.67 4.34 -9.14
CA MET A 49 -14.03 3.92 -8.78
C MET A 49 -14.21 3.27 -7.39
N GLY A 50 -13.14 3.13 -6.61
CA GLY A 50 -13.22 2.79 -5.19
C GLY A 50 -14.03 3.83 -4.43
N SER A 51 -15.05 3.40 -3.71
CA SER A 51 -15.97 4.28 -2.98
C SER A 51 -15.79 4.12 -1.47
N SER A 52 -15.87 5.22 -0.73
CA SER A 52 -15.82 5.22 0.74
C SER A 52 -16.90 6.13 1.28
N LEU A 53 -17.83 5.56 2.04
CA LEU A 53 -18.95 6.24 2.67
C LEU A 53 -18.67 6.42 4.17
N THR A 54 -18.75 7.66 4.63
CA THR A 54 -18.68 8.02 6.05
C THR A 54 -20.00 8.68 6.49
N GLY A 55 -20.40 8.40 7.73
CA GLY A 55 -21.51 9.05 8.38
C GLY A 55 -21.10 10.41 8.95
N VAL A 56 -22.09 11.26 9.24
CA VAL A 56 -21.88 12.50 10.00
C VAL A 56 -22.42 12.27 11.40
N SER A 57 -21.53 12.16 12.39
CA SER A 57 -21.92 11.94 13.80
C SER A 57 -22.37 13.22 14.49
N SER A 58 -21.80 14.36 14.10
CA SER A 58 -22.22 15.69 14.55
C SER A 58 -21.85 16.77 13.53
N CYS A 59 -22.55 17.90 13.57
CA CYS A 59 -22.32 19.05 12.72
C CYS A 59 -22.43 20.36 13.53
N SER A 60 -21.56 21.33 13.26
CA SER A 60 -21.63 22.69 13.77
C SER A 60 -21.27 23.68 12.67
N GLY A 61 -22.27 24.41 12.16
CA GLY A 61 -22.09 25.27 10.99
C GLY A 61 -21.73 24.44 9.75
N THR A 62 -20.56 24.70 9.17
CA THR A 62 -20.02 23.93 8.03
C THR A 62 -19.14 22.75 8.46
N SER A 63 -18.74 22.68 9.73
CA SER A 63 -17.85 21.64 10.24
C SER A 63 -18.61 20.36 10.58
N LEU A 64 -18.15 19.25 10.02
CA LEU A 64 -18.70 17.91 10.16
C LEU A 64 -17.71 17.03 10.92
N THR A 65 -18.22 16.26 11.88
CA THR A 65 -17.48 15.14 12.47
C THR A 65 -17.90 13.87 11.73
N LEU A 66 -16.92 13.20 11.13
CA LEU A 66 -17.12 11.99 10.35
C LEU A 66 -16.97 10.75 11.25
N ALA A 67 -17.83 9.77 11.02
CA ALA A 67 -17.77 8.45 11.64
C ALA A 67 -17.89 7.36 10.57
N ASN A 68 -17.53 6.14 10.94
CA ASN A 68 -17.66 4.97 10.08
C ASN A 68 -19.13 4.69 9.71
N LEU A 69 -19.31 4.02 8.58
CA LEU A 69 -20.54 3.30 8.25
C LEU A 69 -20.21 1.83 8.08
N THR A 70 -21.08 0.97 8.59
CA THR A 70 -20.99 -0.49 8.47
C THR A 70 -21.48 -0.97 7.11
N SER A 71 -21.07 -2.17 6.70
CA SER A 71 -21.57 -2.81 5.46
C SER A 71 -23.09 -3.00 5.43
N THR A 72 -23.73 -3.15 6.60
CA THR A 72 -25.20 -3.22 6.69
C THR A 72 -25.85 -1.87 6.40
N GLN A 73 -25.23 -0.77 6.84
CA GLN A 73 -25.76 0.58 6.61
C GLN A 73 -25.61 1.02 5.16
N THR A 74 -24.51 0.65 4.50
CA THR A 74 -24.27 0.99 3.09
C THR A 74 -24.84 -0.05 2.11
N GLY A 75 -25.18 -1.25 2.61
CA GLY A 75 -25.62 -2.39 1.81
C GLY A 75 -24.49 -3.16 1.11
N SER A 76 -23.22 -2.81 1.36
CA SER A 76 -22.05 -3.49 0.78
C SER A 76 -20.81 -3.32 1.65
N ASP A 77 -19.96 -4.34 1.70
CA ASP A 77 -18.62 -4.28 2.28
C ASP A 77 -17.61 -3.49 1.42
N ARG A 78 -17.94 -3.14 0.17
CA ARG A 78 -17.04 -2.48 -0.80
C ARG A 78 -17.05 -0.95 -0.75
N ASN A 79 -17.98 -0.37 -0.01
CA ASN A 79 -18.15 1.09 0.06
C ASN A 79 -18.29 1.61 1.50
N CYS A 80 -18.22 0.73 2.49
CA CYS A 80 -18.31 1.07 3.90
C CYS A 80 -16.93 1.42 4.48
N THR A 81 -16.89 1.90 5.73
CA THR A 81 -15.67 2.41 6.38
C THR A 81 -15.51 1.91 7.82
N SER A 82 -16.26 0.88 8.20
CA SER A 82 -16.04 0.14 9.46
C SER A 82 -14.96 -0.93 9.30
N VAL A 83 -14.46 -1.45 10.42
CA VAL A 83 -13.57 -2.63 10.42
C VAL A 83 -14.15 -3.77 9.57
N GLY A 84 -13.30 -4.35 8.71
CA GLY A 84 -13.67 -5.44 7.80
C GLY A 84 -14.23 -4.99 6.44
N CYS A 85 -14.45 -3.69 6.23
CA CYS A 85 -14.80 -3.15 4.91
C CYS A 85 -13.61 -3.18 3.95
N LEU A 86 -13.86 -3.45 2.68
CA LEU A 86 -12.85 -3.39 1.62
C LEU A 86 -12.58 -1.94 1.21
N PHE A 87 -11.32 -1.60 0.96
CA PHE A 87 -10.92 -0.28 0.49
C PHE A 87 -10.52 -0.34 -0.98
N GLY A 88 -11.45 0.04 -1.86
CA GLY A 88 -11.27 0.04 -3.30
C GLY A 88 -11.10 -1.37 -3.92
N PRO A 89 -10.94 -1.45 -5.24
CA PRO A 89 -10.58 -2.68 -5.95
C PRO A 89 -9.22 -3.25 -5.52
N PRO A 90 -8.94 -4.54 -5.81
CA PRO A 90 -7.59 -5.10 -5.67
C PRO A 90 -6.52 -4.25 -6.35
N LEU A 91 -5.38 -4.04 -5.72
CA LEU A 91 -4.30 -3.20 -6.22
C LEU A 91 -3.20 -4.05 -6.86
N PRO A 92 -2.99 -3.99 -8.19
CA PRO A 92 -1.85 -4.63 -8.84
C PRO A 92 -0.55 -3.87 -8.56
N ILE A 93 0.47 -4.61 -8.12
CA ILE A 93 1.85 -4.16 -7.95
C ILE A 93 2.74 -4.95 -8.93
N PRO A 94 2.70 -4.60 -10.23
CA PRO A 94 3.51 -5.28 -11.24
C PRO A 94 5.00 -4.96 -11.03
N ASN A 95 5.86 -5.97 -11.14
CA ASN A 95 7.30 -5.79 -11.07
C ASN A 95 7.97 -6.23 -12.39
N SER A 96 8.25 -5.27 -13.27
CA SER A 96 8.90 -5.52 -14.55
C SER A 96 10.40 -5.85 -14.44
N ALA A 97 11.04 -5.52 -13.31
CA ALA A 97 12.43 -5.92 -13.06
C ALA A 97 12.53 -7.41 -12.70
N THR A 98 11.56 -7.90 -11.92
CA THR A 98 11.49 -9.30 -11.47
C THR A 98 10.02 -9.74 -11.40
N THR A 99 9.49 -10.25 -12.51
CA THR A 99 8.07 -10.60 -12.65
C THR A 99 7.54 -11.57 -11.58
N PRO A 100 8.30 -12.59 -11.09
CA PRO A 100 7.76 -13.54 -10.11
C PRO A 100 7.47 -12.95 -8.73
N ILE A 101 7.91 -11.73 -8.45
CA ILE A 101 7.66 -11.07 -7.16
C ILE A 101 6.62 -9.94 -7.24
N SER A 102 5.89 -9.88 -8.35
CA SER A 102 4.74 -8.99 -8.48
C SER A 102 3.66 -9.38 -7.47
N LEU A 103 2.97 -8.38 -6.90
CA LEU A 103 1.98 -8.59 -5.85
C LEU A 103 0.57 -8.22 -6.34
N CYS A 104 -0.43 -8.91 -5.80
CA CYS A 104 -1.78 -8.38 -5.67
C CYS A 104 -2.00 -7.94 -4.23
N VAL A 105 -2.57 -6.75 -4.02
CA VAL A 105 -2.82 -6.23 -2.68
C VAL A 105 -4.33 -6.07 -2.44
N ILE A 106 -4.83 -6.65 -1.35
CA ILE A 106 -6.22 -6.48 -0.91
C ILE A 106 -6.22 -5.60 0.33
N ASN A 107 -6.83 -4.42 0.22
CA ASN A 107 -6.92 -3.49 1.34
C ASN A 107 -8.24 -3.66 2.08
N THR A 108 -8.16 -3.88 3.39
CA THR A 108 -9.32 -3.97 4.29
C THR A 108 -9.16 -3.00 5.43
N VAL A 109 -10.24 -2.36 5.88
CA VAL A 109 -10.23 -1.43 7.01
C VAL A 109 -9.94 -2.21 8.31
N SER A 110 -8.89 -1.80 9.03
CA SER A 110 -8.43 -2.45 10.27
C SER A 110 -8.89 -1.73 11.54
N ALA A 111 -9.33 -0.48 11.43
CA ALA A 111 -9.98 0.27 12.50
C ALA A 111 -11.08 1.18 11.93
N ASP A 112 -12.15 1.39 12.71
CA ASP A 112 -13.27 2.23 12.29
C ASP A 112 -12.82 3.64 11.90
N ALA A 113 -13.31 4.11 10.74
CA ALA A 113 -12.96 5.42 10.24
C ALA A 113 -13.46 6.54 11.15
N ILE A 114 -12.60 7.53 11.37
CA ILE A 114 -12.91 8.74 12.11
C ILE A 114 -12.30 9.93 11.39
N GLY A 115 -12.96 11.09 11.42
CA GLY A 115 -12.43 12.24 10.72
C GLY A 115 -13.24 13.51 10.91
N THR A 116 -12.87 14.51 10.11
CA THR A 116 -13.57 15.79 10.01
C THR A 116 -13.67 16.21 8.56
N ALA A 117 -14.70 16.97 8.24
CA ALA A 117 -14.84 17.66 6.97
C ALA A 117 -15.45 19.04 7.18
N ASP A 118 -15.26 19.94 6.24
CA ASP A 118 -15.94 21.23 6.18
C ASP A 118 -16.70 21.33 4.85
N CYS A 119 -18.03 21.45 4.91
CA CYS A 119 -18.85 21.44 3.70
C CYS A 119 -18.79 22.74 2.89
N GLY A 120 -18.34 23.86 3.47
CA GLY A 120 -18.23 25.13 2.75
C GLY A 120 -16.92 25.29 1.97
N SER A 121 -15.85 24.66 2.44
CA SER A 121 -14.53 24.66 1.79
C SER A 121 -14.20 23.34 1.10
N GLY A 122 -14.88 22.25 1.46
CA GLY A 122 -14.60 20.91 0.96
C GLY A 122 -13.33 20.29 1.55
N ALA A 123 -12.77 20.90 2.59
CA ALA A 123 -11.58 20.38 3.26
C ALA A 123 -11.97 19.17 4.11
N SER A 124 -11.16 18.11 4.09
CA SER A 124 -11.39 16.94 4.92
C SER A 124 -10.10 16.30 5.43
N SER A 125 -10.22 15.56 6.52
CA SER A 125 -9.17 14.73 7.09
C SER A 125 -9.79 13.48 7.69
N LEU A 126 -9.33 12.31 7.26
CA LEU A 126 -9.92 11.01 7.58
C LEU A 126 -8.82 10.03 8.00
N SER A 127 -8.92 9.49 9.20
CA SER A 127 -8.13 8.33 9.63
C SER A 127 -8.88 7.07 9.23
N LEU A 128 -8.27 6.24 8.38
CA LEU A 128 -8.84 4.99 7.88
C LEU A 128 -7.76 3.89 7.88
N PRO A 129 -7.29 3.41 9.04
CA PRO A 129 -6.24 2.39 9.08
C PRO A 129 -6.60 1.15 8.26
N LEU A 130 -5.64 0.62 7.52
CA LEU A 130 -5.82 -0.52 6.63
C LEU A 130 -4.98 -1.70 7.10
N ASN A 131 -5.46 -2.91 6.80
CA ASN A 131 -4.65 -4.10 6.63
C ASN A 131 -4.51 -4.33 5.12
N SER A 132 -3.28 -4.28 4.61
CA SER A 132 -2.94 -4.57 3.22
C SER A 132 -2.46 -6.01 3.12
N GLU A 133 -3.34 -6.92 2.72
CA GLU A 133 -3.00 -8.32 2.51
C GLU A 133 -2.24 -8.48 1.19
N LEU A 134 -1.11 -9.18 1.23
CA LEU A 134 -0.21 -9.31 0.08
C LEU A 134 -0.26 -10.72 -0.50
N PHE A 135 -0.42 -10.81 -1.82
CA PHE A 135 -0.39 -12.08 -2.55
C PHE A 135 0.75 -12.07 -3.56
N LEU A 136 1.70 -13.01 -3.44
CA LEU A 136 2.86 -13.16 -4.32
C LEU A 136 2.49 -13.96 -5.57
N THR A 137 1.79 -13.29 -6.49
CA THR A 137 1.15 -13.90 -7.66
C THR A 137 2.06 -13.99 -8.88
N GLY A 138 3.02 -13.07 -9.01
CA GLY A 138 3.81 -12.94 -10.22
C GLY A 138 2.97 -12.43 -11.41
N ASP A 139 3.11 -13.05 -12.57
CA ASP A 139 2.28 -12.78 -13.73
C ASP A 139 1.32 -13.97 -13.98
N LEU A 140 0.03 -13.76 -13.70
CA LEU A 140 -0.98 -14.80 -13.85
C LEU A 140 -1.26 -15.13 -15.32
N PHE A 141 -0.97 -14.22 -16.26
CA PHE A 141 -1.24 -14.41 -17.68
C PHE A 141 -0.10 -13.88 -18.57
N PRO A 142 1.01 -14.63 -18.72
CA PRO A 142 2.19 -14.18 -19.46
C PRO A 142 2.00 -13.88 -20.96
N ASN A 143 0.90 -14.35 -21.56
CA ASN A 143 0.56 -14.08 -22.96
C ASN A 143 -0.32 -12.83 -23.11
N ALA A 144 -0.87 -12.31 -22.00
CA ALA A 144 -1.65 -11.09 -22.00
C ALA A 144 -0.71 -9.87 -22.01
N PRO A 145 -1.17 -8.70 -22.47
CA PRO A 145 -0.41 -7.47 -22.34
C PRO A 145 -0.18 -7.11 -20.87
N GLY A 146 1.02 -6.60 -20.56
CA GLY A 146 1.40 -6.20 -19.20
C GLY A 146 1.67 -7.37 -18.25
N ILE A 147 1.75 -7.08 -16.96
CA ILE A 147 1.90 -8.10 -15.90
C ILE A 147 0.58 -8.16 -15.15
N GLN A 148 -0.05 -9.34 -15.15
CA GLN A 148 -1.32 -9.57 -14.48
C GLN A 148 -1.08 -10.07 -13.06
N SER A 149 -0.69 -9.14 -12.17
CA SER A 149 -0.40 -9.51 -10.77
C SER A 149 -1.66 -9.67 -9.94
N CYS A 150 -2.77 -9.02 -10.26
CA CYS A 150 -4.07 -9.37 -9.71
C CYS A 150 -4.89 -10.18 -10.72
N PRO A 151 -5.83 -11.03 -10.26
CA PRO A 151 -6.90 -11.49 -11.12
C PRO A 151 -7.69 -10.32 -11.69
N VAL A 152 -8.01 -10.39 -12.98
CA VAL A 152 -8.70 -9.30 -13.70
C VAL A 152 -10.09 -9.74 -14.15
N CYS A 153 -10.97 -8.77 -14.38
CA CYS A 153 -12.35 -9.00 -14.79
C CYS A 153 -12.61 -8.47 -16.20
N ASN A 154 -12.39 -9.33 -17.19
CA ASN A 154 -12.34 -8.92 -18.59
C ASN A 154 -13.13 -9.88 -19.48
N PRO A 155 -13.53 -9.42 -20.68
CA PRO A 155 -13.81 -10.34 -21.78
C PRO A 155 -12.59 -11.25 -22.07
N THR A 156 -12.81 -12.27 -22.87
CA THR A 156 -11.77 -13.25 -23.22
C THR A 156 -11.39 -13.11 -24.69
N CYS A 157 -10.10 -13.13 -25.00
CA CYS A 157 -9.65 -13.27 -26.38
C CYS A 157 -10.12 -14.61 -26.97
N ASN A 158 -10.90 -14.57 -28.04
CA ASN A 158 -11.39 -15.79 -28.71
C ASN A 158 -10.40 -16.41 -29.70
N ALA A 159 -9.32 -15.71 -30.04
CA ALA A 159 -8.32 -16.10 -31.00
C ALA A 159 -7.01 -15.31 -30.78
N GLY A 160 -6.00 -15.58 -31.62
CA GLY A 160 -4.69 -14.93 -31.56
C GLY A 160 -3.75 -15.61 -30.57
N SER A 161 -2.60 -14.97 -30.34
CA SER A 161 -1.55 -15.45 -29.42
C SER A 161 -1.96 -15.39 -27.94
N ASN A 162 -2.87 -14.48 -27.59
CA ASN A 162 -3.47 -14.38 -26.27
C ASN A 162 -4.83 -15.12 -26.18
N SER A 163 -5.08 -16.13 -27.03
CA SER A 163 -6.34 -16.88 -27.02
C SER A 163 -6.62 -17.48 -25.64
N GLY A 164 -7.80 -17.22 -25.08
CA GLY A 164 -8.19 -17.63 -23.73
C GLY A 164 -7.78 -16.66 -22.62
N GLY A 165 -6.95 -15.65 -22.90
CA GLY A 165 -6.52 -14.65 -21.91
C GLY A 165 -7.44 -13.44 -21.79
N PRO A 166 -7.19 -12.57 -20.79
CA PRO A 166 -7.92 -11.32 -20.61
C PRO A 166 -7.64 -10.31 -21.71
N CYS A 167 -8.62 -9.46 -22.01
CA CYS A 167 -8.49 -8.36 -22.96
C CYS A 167 -9.40 -7.18 -22.59
N ASN A 168 -8.97 -5.96 -22.89
CA ASN A 168 -9.79 -4.75 -22.84
C ASN A 168 -10.24 -4.31 -24.24
N SER A 169 -9.49 -4.70 -25.27
CA SER A 169 -9.76 -4.38 -26.67
C SER A 169 -9.24 -5.47 -27.61
N ASP A 170 -9.61 -5.41 -28.88
CA ASP A 170 -9.11 -6.35 -29.90
C ASP A 170 -7.57 -6.32 -30.05
N ALA A 171 -6.93 -5.20 -29.69
CA ALA A 171 -5.47 -5.07 -29.72
C ALA A 171 -4.76 -6.00 -28.72
N ASP A 172 -5.46 -6.40 -27.66
CA ASP A 172 -4.95 -7.31 -26.64
C ASP A 172 -5.02 -8.78 -27.08
N CYS A 173 -5.51 -9.05 -28.29
CA CYS A 173 -5.55 -10.37 -28.93
C CYS A 173 -4.65 -10.40 -30.18
N PRO A 174 -3.31 -10.37 -30.05
CA PRO A 174 -2.43 -10.18 -31.20
C PRO A 174 -2.53 -11.36 -32.18
N GLY A 175 -2.68 -11.04 -33.47
CA GLY A 175 -2.87 -12.04 -34.53
C GLY A 175 -4.33 -12.47 -34.71
N ALA A 176 -5.28 -11.88 -33.99
CA ALA A 176 -6.71 -12.03 -34.22
C ALA A 176 -7.29 -10.88 -35.07
N GLY A 177 -8.52 -11.05 -35.57
CA GLY A 177 -9.28 -10.03 -36.29
C GLY A 177 -10.18 -9.20 -35.38
N ALA A 178 -10.98 -8.30 -35.97
CA ALA A 178 -11.95 -7.52 -35.22
C ALA A 178 -12.96 -8.40 -34.44
N SER A 179 -13.45 -7.90 -33.31
CA SER A 179 -14.31 -8.64 -32.37
C SER A 179 -13.65 -9.87 -31.75
N SER A 180 -12.32 -9.84 -31.61
CA SER A 180 -11.56 -10.87 -30.91
C SER A 180 -11.65 -10.75 -29.40
N CYS A 181 -11.81 -9.54 -28.90
CA CYS A 181 -12.10 -9.26 -27.49
C CYS A 181 -13.60 -9.01 -27.32
N ALA A 182 -14.36 -10.08 -27.11
CA ALA A 182 -15.81 -10.01 -27.04
C ALA A 182 -16.38 -10.99 -26.00
N GLY A 183 -17.63 -10.78 -25.62
CA GLY A 183 -18.36 -11.61 -24.66
C GLY A 183 -18.57 -10.91 -23.31
N THR A 184 -19.03 -11.68 -22.34
CA THR A 184 -19.23 -11.22 -20.96
C THR A 184 -17.92 -11.24 -20.20
N ASN A 185 -17.79 -10.34 -19.23
CA ASN A 185 -16.62 -10.33 -18.34
C ASN A 185 -16.53 -11.61 -17.53
N LYS A 186 -15.32 -12.12 -17.41
CA LYS A 186 -14.96 -13.27 -16.59
C LYS A 186 -13.75 -12.95 -15.75
N CYS A 187 -13.66 -13.62 -14.61
CA CYS A 187 -12.43 -13.64 -13.85
C CYS A 187 -11.37 -14.38 -14.64
N HIS A 188 -10.20 -13.75 -14.76
CA HIS A 188 -8.98 -14.36 -15.25
C HIS A 188 -8.03 -14.44 -14.05
N GLY A 189 -7.82 -15.66 -13.57
CA GLY A 189 -6.98 -15.96 -12.42
C GLY A 189 -7.78 -16.02 -11.12
N GLY A 190 -7.08 -16.42 -10.05
CA GLY A 190 -7.69 -16.50 -8.73
C GLY A 190 -8.62 -17.70 -8.56
N ALA A 191 -9.33 -17.74 -7.43
CA ALA A 191 -10.19 -18.88 -7.08
C ALA A 191 -11.46 -18.98 -7.95
N ASN A 192 -11.88 -17.87 -8.56
CA ASN A 192 -13.09 -17.77 -9.38
C ASN A 192 -12.80 -17.75 -10.88
N ASP A 193 -11.63 -18.24 -11.32
CA ASP A 193 -11.23 -18.26 -12.73
C ASP A 193 -12.32 -18.82 -13.66
N GLY A 194 -12.61 -18.09 -14.74
CA GLY A 194 -13.67 -18.39 -15.70
C GLY A 194 -15.11 -18.06 -15.24
N GLY A 195 -15.30 -17.69 -13.97
CA GLY A 195 -16.57 -17.23 -13.39
C GLY A 195 -16.96 -15.83 -13.87
N ALA A 196 -18.27 -15.51 -13.83
CA ALA A 196 -18.75 -14.18 -14.18
C ALA A 196 -18.34 -13.15 -13.11
N CYS A 197 -18.05 -11.93 -13.55
CA CYS A 197 -17.61 -10.86 -12.66
C CYS A 197 -18.07 -9.48 -13.17
N THR A 198 -18.06 -8.50 -12.27
CA THR A 198 -18.26 -7.09 -12.59
C THR A 198 -16.97 -6.32 -12.27
N PRO A 199 -16.39 -5.58 -13.24
CA PRO A 199 -15.25 -4.70 -13.00
C PRO A 199 -15.54 -3.72 -11.86
N ALA A 200 -14.58 -3.54 -10.95
CA ALA A 200 -14.71 -2.60 -9.84
C ALA A 200 -13.94 -1.28 -10.09
N ASP A 201 -13.10 -1.24 -11.13
CA ASP A 201 -12.36 -0.09 -11.66
C ASP A 201 -12.47 -0.05 -13.20
N SER A 202 -11.96 1.03 -13.78
CA SER A 202 -11.79 1.20 -15.21
C SER A 202 -10.59 0.42 -15.74
N ALA A 203 -10.51 0.21 -17.06
CA ALA A 203 -9.33 -0.32 -17.73
C ALA A 203 -8.18 0.71 -17.76
N LEU A 204 -7.57 1.00 -16.61
CA LEU A 204 -6.56 2.05 -16.43
C LEU A 204 -5.26 1.78 -17.20
N ASN A 205 -4.85 0.53 -17.21
CA ASN A 205 -3.72 -0.01 -17.96
C ASN A 205 -3.93 -1.54 -18.10
N PRO A 206 -3.01 -2.28 -18.73
CA PRO A 206 -3.22 -3.71 -18.94
C PRO A 206 -3.47 -4.55 -17.68
N SER A 207 -3.00 -4.13 -16.49
CA SER A 207 -3.23 -4.81 -15.21
C SER A 207 -4.66 -4.64 -14.65
N PHE A 208 -5.55 -3.98 -15.39
CA PHE A 208 -6.90 -3.60 -14.99
C PHE A 208 -7.91 -4.00 -16.09
N PRO A 209 -9.21 -4.14 -15.75
CA PRO A 209 -9.81 -3.91 -14.44
C PRO A 209 -9.72 -5.10 -13.47
N THR A 210 -9.69 -4.81 -12.18
CA THR A 210 -9.74 -5.77 -11.08
C THR A 210 -11.09 -5.72 -10.37
N THR A 211 -11.37 -6.72 -9.54
CA THR A 211 -12.59 -6.77 -8.73
C THR A 211 -12.48 -7.82 -7.63
N HIS A 212 -13.18 -7.59 -6.52
CA HIS A 212 -13.31 -8.58 -5.45
C HIS A 212 -14.21 -9.77 -5.84
N ASP A 213 -14.86 -9.75 -7.01
CA ASP A 213 -15.49 -10.96 -7.57
C ASP A 213 -14.42 -11.99 -7.99
N CYS A 214 -13.17 -11.55 -8.22
CA CYS A 214 -12.04 -12.36 -8.66
C CYS A 214 -10.93 -12.37 -7.58
N PRO A 215 -11.11 -13.13 -6.49
CA PRO A 215 -10.16 -13.11 -5.38
C PRO A 215 -8.81 -13.75 -5.78
N PRO A 216 -7.68 -13.21 -5.31
CA PRO A 216 -6.36 -13.79 -5.57
C PRO A 216 -6.22 -15.22 -5.01
N PRO A 217 -5.26 -16.02 -5.50
CA PRO A 217 -5.04 -17.38 -5.01
C PRO A 217 -4.59 -17.38 -3.55
N ALA A 218 -5.40 -17.95 -2.65
CA ALA A 218 -5.12 -17.95 -1.20
C ALA A 218 -3.82 -18.67 -0.80
N ASN A 219 -3.32 -19.60 -1.64
CA ASN A 219 -2.05 -20.29 -1.39
C ASN A 219 -0.81 -19.43 -1.69
N LEU A 220 -0.99 -18.22 -2.21
CA LEU A 220 0.07 -17.25 -2.50
C LEU A 220 0.06 -16.07 -1.54
N ASP A 221 -0.81 -16.13 -0.52
CA ASP A 221 -0.85 -15.16 0.57
C ASP A 221 0.46 -15.21 1.38
N ILE A 222 1.08 -14.05 1.56
CA ILE A 222 2.30 -13.86 2.35
C ILE A 222 2.07 -13.03 3.61
N GLY A 223 0.81 -12.67 3.92
CA GLY A 223 0.40 -11.97 5.12
C GLY A 223 0.01 -10.51 4.92
N GLY A 224 -0.60 -9.96 5.98
CA GLY A 224 -1.09 -8.59 6.04
C GLY A 224 -0.10 -7.59 6.63
N LEU A 225 -0.09 -6.38 6.05
CA LEU A 225 0.64 -5.24 6.57
C LEU A 225 -0.30 -4.20 7.19
N PRO A 226 -0.08 -3.78 8.45
CA PRO A 226 -0.81 -2.64 9.01
C PRO A 226 -0.31 -1.34 8.39
N ILE A 227 -1.22 -0.59 7.76
CA ILE A 227 -0.93 0.73 7.19
C ILE A 227 -1.75 1.79 7.94
N GLY A 228 -1.04 2.70 8.60
CA GLY A 228 -1.61 3.88 9.25
C GLY A 228 -2.09 4.90 8.22
N PHE A 229 -3.21 4.62 7.56
CA PHE A 229 -3.67 5.38 6.42
C PHE A 229 -4.50 6.60 6.86
N ALA A 230 -3.87 7.77 6.86
CA ALA A 230 -4.50 9.05 7.17
C ALA A 230 -4.60 9.90 5.90
N LEU A 231 -5.82 10.18 5.46
CA LEU A 231 -6.12 10.95 4.26
C LEU A 231 -6.39 12.41 4.61
N SER A 232 -5.90 13.34 3.80
CA SER A 232 -6.22 14.76 3.94
C SER A 232 -6.33 15.43 2.58
N THR A 233 -7.20 16.43 2.46
CA THR A 233 -7.21 17.34 1.32
C THR A 233 -6.16 18.45 1.42
N GLY A 234 -5.43 18.54 2.55
CA GLY A 234 -4.34 19.50 2.74
C GLY A 234 -3.01 18.99 2.17
N THR A 235 -1.98 19.82 2.26
CA THR A 235 -0.61 19.39 1.98
C THR A 235 -0.06 18.54 3.14
N MET A 236 0.47 17.37 2.84
CA MET A 236 1.26 16.56 3.76
C MET A 236 2.74 16.67 3.41
N THR A 237 3.58 16.80 4.42
CA THR A 237 5.04 16.86 4.24
C THR A 237 5.74 16.04 5.30
N VAL A 238 6.61 15.13 4.87
CA VAL A 238 7.48 14.36 5.77
C VAL A 238 8.92 14.59 5.36
N THR A 239 9.74 14.98 6.33
CA THR A 239 11.18 15.09 6.17
C THR A 239 11.83 13.91 6.88
N GLY A 240 12.58 13.09 6.15
CA GLY A 240 13.30 11.96 6.74
C GLY A 240 14.23 12.47 7.85
N GLN A 241 14.49 11.67 8.88
CA GLN A 241 15.27 12.07 10.04
C GLN A 241 16.67 11.44 9.98
N THR A 242 17.58 11.96 10.81
CA THR A 242 18.84 11.25 11.07
C THR A 242 18.69 10.55 12.40
N LEU A 243 18.61 9.23 12.37
CA LEU A 243 18.46 8.40 13.57
C LEU A 243 19.82 7.81 13.91
N THR A 244 20.26 8.06 15.14
CA THR A 244 21.57 7.63 15.64
C THR A 244 21.37 6.42 16.54
N GLY A 245 21.97 5.30 16.18
CA GLY A 245 22.13 4.14 17.06
C GLY A 245 23.29 4.30 18.04
N PRO A 246 23.58 3.27 18.84
CA PRO A 246 24.75 3.29 19.73
C PRO A 246 26.07 3.56 19.00
N VAL A 247 26.21 3.07 17.76
CA VAL A 247 27.42 3.20 16.94
C VAL A 247 27.12 3.75 15.54
N THR A 248 26.03 3.30 14.92
CA THR A 248 25.70 3.64 13.52
C THR A 248 24.55 4.64 13.41
N ALA A 249 24.74 5.71 12.64
CA ALA A 249 23.67 6.64 12.28
C ALA A 249 23.15 6.37 10.85
N GLN A 250 21.83 6.35 10.67
CA GLN A 250 21.19 6.34 9.37
C GLN A 250 20.52 7.69 9.11
N GLN A 251 20.85 8.32 7.99
CA GLN A 251 20.23 9.57 7.55
C GLN A 251 18.99 9.28 6.71
N ARG A 252 18.07 10.25 6.59
CA ARG A 252 16.88 10.17 5.70
C ARG A 252 16.02 8.94 6.03
N VAL A 253 15.77 8.74 7.32
CA VAL A 253 14.86 7.71 7.83
C VAL A 253 13.47 8.29 7.98
N TYR A 254 12.52 7.76 7.22
CA TYR A 254 11.11 8.08 7.27
C TYR A 254 10.37 7.08 8.16
N CYS A 255 10.74 5.80 8.07
CA CYS A 255 10.02 4.69 8.67
C CYS A 255 10.96 3.79 9.47
N GLY A 256 11.20 4.19 10.71
CA GLY A 256 12.08 3.46 11.62
C GLY A 256 11.43 2.19 12.16
N PHE A 257 12.17 1.09 12.10
CA PHE A 257 11.93 -0.16 12.79
C PHE A 257 13.20 -0.59 13.51
N CYS A 258 13.05 -1.28 14.63
CA CYS A 258 14.17 -1.76 15.40
C CYS A 258 14.95 -2.82 14.61
N ARG A 259 16.26 -2.60 14.47
CA ARG A 259 17.16 -3.37 13.61
C ARG A 259 18.44 -3.73 14.35
N ASP A 260 18.97 -4.91 14.07
CA ASP A 260 20.24 -5.39 14.58
C ASP A 260 21.36 -5.01 13.62
N ILE A 261 22.03 -3.89 13.91
CA ILE A 261 23.30 -3.51 13.25
C ILE A 261 24.42 -3.43 14.27
N ASP A 262 24.19 -2.71 15.36
CA ASP A 262 25.22 -2.48 16.38
C ASP A 262 25.21 -3.58 17.47
N GLY A 263 24.33 -4.59 17.35
CA GLY A 263 24.27 -5.76 18.20
C GLY A 263 25.17 -6.89 17.66
N ALA A 264 24.56 -7.99 17.25
CA ALA A 264 25.26 -9.09 16.57
C ALA A 264 25.54 -8.76 15.09
N GLY A 265 24.88 -7.72 14.55
CA GLY A 265 25.08 -7.27 13.18
C GLY A 265 24.43 -8.18 12.14
N THR A 266 23.33 -8.86 12.51
CA THR A 266 22.59 -9.76 11.60
C THR A 266 21.89 -9.01 10.46
N LEU A 267 21.77 -7.68 10.57
CA LEU A 267 21.04 -6.80 9.66
C LEU A 267 19.52 -7.01 9.66
N CYS A 268 19.01 -7.88 10.53
CA CYS A 268 17.60 -8.22 10.64
C CYS A 268 16.82 -7.13 11.39
N PHE A 269 15.55 -6.98 11.01
CA PHE A 269 14.57 -6.24 11.79
C PHE A 269 13.97 -7.12 12.89
N GLU A 270 13.56 -6.50 14.00
CA GLU A 270 12.75 -7.15 15.03
C GLU A 270 11.46 -7.69 14.41
N GLY A 271 11.07 -8.91 14.78
CA GLY A 271 9.91 -9.60 14.22
C GLY A 271 10.14 -10.37 12.92
N ALA A 272 11.39 -10.52 12.48
CA ALA A 272 11.72 -11.49 11.43
C ALA A 272 11.20 -12.90 11.80
N PRO A 273 10.70 -13.71 10.86
CA PRO A 273 10.18 -15.05 11.11
C PRO A 273 11.30 -16.09 11.17
N ALA A 274 11.08 -17.18 11.91
CA ALA A 274 12.06 -18.26 12.12
C ALA A 274 12.57 -18.94 10.85
N THR A 275 11.88 -18.77 9.72
CA THR A 275 12.33 -19.22 8.40
C THR A 275 13.56 -18.44 7.90
N GLN A 276 13.81 -17.23 8.41
CA GLN A 276 15.02 -16.46 8.19
C GLN A 276 16.10 -16.86 9.20
N ALA A 277 16.76 -17.99 8.96
CA ALA A 277 17.71 -18.60 9.91
C ALA A 277 18.90 -17.71 10.34
N ALA A 278 19.18 -16.60 9.62
CA ALA A 278 20.20 -15.63 9.98
C ALA A 278 19.76 -14.64 11.07
N CYS A 279 18.46 -14.55 11.34
CA CYS A 279 17.89 -13.61 12.30
C CYS A 279 17.80 -14.19 13.72
N PRO A 280 17.83 -13.34 14.77
CA PRO A 280 17.71 -13.80 16.14
C PRO A 280 16.36 -14.48 16.42
N HIS A 281 16.40 -15.69 16.96
CA HIS A 281 15.22 -16.50 17.30
C HIS A 281 15.41 -17.30 18.58
N ASN A 282 14.34 -17.54 19.32
CA ASN A 282 14.45 -18.30 20.59
C ASN A 282 14.92 -19.72 20.35
N SER A 283 14.47 -20.34 19.25
CA SER A 283 14.88 -21.68 18.83
C SER A 283 16.38 -21.81 18.55
N ALA A 284 17.06 -20.70 18.26
CA ALA A 284 18.51 -20.65 18.04
C ALA A 284 19.31 -20.36 19.34
N CYS A 285 18.64 -20.06 20.45
CA CYS A 285 19.31 -19.75 21.71
C CYS A 285 19.97 -20.98 22.32
N ILE A 286 21.23 -20.82 22.75
CA ILE A 286 22.05 -21.88 23.35
C ILE A 286 22.19 -21.64 24.86
N SER A 287 22.33 -20.38 25.26
CA SER A 287 22.54 -19.98 26.65
C SER A 287 22.04 -18.54 26.87
N ASN A 288 22.13 -18.01 28.09
CA ASN A 288 21.75 -16.63 28.35
C ASN A 288 22.70 -15.66 27.62
N GLY A 289 22.16 -14.86 26.70
CA GLY A 289 22.90 -13.93 25.84
C GLY A 289 23.54 -14.55 24.60
N ASP A 290 23.41 -15.87 24.37
CA ASP A 290 24.07 -16.58 23.26
C ASP A 290 23.08 -17.30 22.33
N PRO A 291 23.20 -17.16 21.00
CA PRO A 291 24.16 -16.31 20.28
C PRO A 291 23.75 -14.82 20.24
N ASN A 292 22.53 -14.50 20.68
CA ASN A 292 21.97 -13.16 20.65
C ASN A 292 21.60 -12.69 22.05
N LEU A 293 21.68 -11.39 22.29
CA LEU A 293 21.42 -10.82 23.61
C LEU A 293 20.00 -11.10 24.12
N CYS A 294 19.01 -11.23 23.23
CA CYS A 294 17.64 -11.63 23.55
C CYS A 294 17.50 -13.03 24.17
N CYS A 295 18.52 -13.88 24.12
CA CYS A 295 18.47 -15.23 24.67
C CYS A 295 18.52 -15.25 26.20
N SER A 296 17.65 -16.03 26.83
CA SER A 296 17.61 -16.23 28.31
C SER A 296 17.98 -17.65 28.75
N GLY A 297 18.12 -18.57 27.78
CA GLY A 297 18.44 -19.98 28.01
C GLY A 297 18.35 -20.78 26.71
N ALA A 298 18.65 -22.07 26.77
CA ALA A 298 18.56 -22.95 25.60
C ALA A 298 17.11 -23.02 25.09
N GLY A 299 16.88 -22.60 23.85
CA GLY A 299 15.55 -22.56 23.24
C GLY A 299 14.61 -21.47 23.78
N THR A 300 15.08 -20.57 24.66
CA THR A 300 14.23 -19.59 25.35
C THR A 300 14.82 -18.19 25.32
N GLY A 301 13.98 -17.17 25.16
CA GLY A 301 14.41 -15.78 25.07
C GLY A 301 13.25 -14.84 24.74
N THR A 302 13.60 -13.59 24.49
CA THR A 302 12.72 -12.56 23.94
C THR A 302 13.02 -12.33 22.45
N CYS A 303 13.63 -13.28 21.75
CA CYS A 303 14.04 -13.09 20.35
C CYS A 303 12.86 -13.14 19.35
N ASP A 304 11.78 -13.85 19.70
CA ASP A 304 10.57 -13.87 18.86
C ASP A 304 9.63 -12.77 19.36
N GLN A 305 9.60 -11.62 18.67
CA GLN A 305 8.74 -10.46 18.96
C GLN A 305 7.91 -10.07 17.74
N GLU A 306 6.96 -9.17 17.93
CA GLU A 306 6.33 -8.46 16.82
C GLU A 306 7.24 -7.33 16.30
N PRO A 307 7.07 -6.90 15.04
CA PRO A 307 7.86 -5.81 14.48
C PRO A 307 7.63 -4.52 15.24
N LYS A 308 8.71 -3.87 15.67
CA LYS A 308 8.64 -2.69 16.52
C LYS A 308 8.94 -1.41 15.74
N PRO A 309 7.93 -0.55 15.47
CA PRO A 309 8.16 0.76 14.90
C PRO A 309 8.87 1.66 15.93
N CYS A 310 9.70 2.56 15.43
CA CYS A 310 10.45 3.50 16.25
C CYS A 310 10.70 4.81 15.50
N THR A 311 10.91 5.87 16.27
CA THR A 311 11.35 7.20 15.84
C THR A 311 12.68 7.59 16.49
N ALA A 312 13.20 6.77 17.41
CA ALA A 312 14.52 6.90 18.00
C ALA A 312 15.04 5.53 18.46
N SER A 313 16.36 5.32 18.38
CA SER A 313 17.00 4.08 18.83
C SER A 313 16.77 3.77 20.31
N SER A 314 16.52 4.79 21.13
CA SER A 314 16.15 4.63 22.55
C SER A 314 14.80 3.95 22.77
N GLN A 315 13.97 3.78 21.74
CA GLN A 315 12.72 3.01 21.82
C GLN A 315 12.94 1.52 21.54
N CYS A 316 14.09 1.16 20.98
CA CYS A 316 14.46 -0.22 20.68
C CYS A 316 15.04 -0.93 21.90
N THR A 317 14.31 -0.84 23.01
CA THR A 317 14.62 -1.50 24.28
C THR A 317 13.83 -2.81 24.35
N ASP A 318 14.27 -3.83 23.63
CA ASP A 318 13.80 -5.22 23.76
C ASP A 318 14.24 -5.88 25.09
N GLY A 319 14.88 -5.11 25.98
CA GLY A 319 15.36 -5.53 27.29
C GLY A 319 16.81 -6.01 27.28
N ASN A 320 17.37 -6.38 26.12
CA ASN A 320 18.70 -6.98 26.03
C ASN A 320 19.62 -6.38 24.96
N GLY A 321 19.14 -5.50 24.08
CA GLY A 321 19.94 -4.76 23.11
C GLY A 321 20.21 -5.49 21.80
N THR A 322 19.34 -6.44 21.40
CA THR A 322 19.54 -7.23 20.17
C THR A 322 19.29 -6.40 18.92
N TRP A 323 18.28 -5.53 18.94
CA TRP A 323 17.93 -4.63 17.83
C TRP A 323 18.11 -3.17 18.21
N PRO A 324 19.31 -2.69 18.55
CA PRO A 324 19.47 -1.41 19.22
C PRO A 324 19.30 -0.19 18.29
N ASN A 325 19.09 -0.38 16.99
CA ASN A 325 19.06 0.68 16.00
C ASN A 325 17.64 0.94 15.51
N CYS A 326 17.22 2.20 15.51
CA CYS A 326 16.01 2.60 14.80
C CYS A 326 16.34 2.98 13.36
N GLN A 327 15.94 2.14 12.39
CA GLN A 327 16.32 2.32 10.98
C GLN A 327 15.21 1.90 10.03
N GLN A 328 15.27 2.39 8.80
CA GLN A 328 14.57 1.79 7.67
C GLN A 328 15.55 0.93 6.87
N HIS A 329 15.10 0.23 5.82
CA HIS A 329 15.99 -0.69 5.09
C HIS A 329 17.19 0.04 4.46
N ASN A 330 16.97 0.97 3.53
CA ASN A 330 18.02 1.87 3.05
C ASN A 330 17.61 3.35 3.14
N PRO A 331 18.56 4.27 3.41
CA PRO A 331 18.28 5.69 3.61
C PRO A 331 17.74 6.36 2.34
N GLY A 332 16.71 7.19 2.46
CA GLY A 332 16.05 7.84 1.32
C GLY A 332 14.64 7.30 1.09
N ALA A 333 14.11 7.50 -0.11
CA ALA A 333 12.74 7.10 -0.46
C ALA A 333 12.65 6.80 -1.95
N PHE A 334 11.80 5.83 -2.31
CA PHE A 334 11.34 5.56 -3.67
C PHE A 334 12.47 5.34 -4.70
N GLY A 335 13.57 4.71 -4.28
CA GLY A 335 14.74 4.47 -5.14
C GLY A 335 15.72 5.65 -5.22
N PHE A 336 15.47 6.73 -4.46
CA PHE A 336 16.34 7.89 -4.39
C PHE A 336 17.04 7.97 -3.02
N GLY A 337 18.29 7.49 -2.97
CA GLY A 337 19.11 7.50 -1.75
C GLY A 337 19.41 8.90 -1.16
N THR A 338 19.21 9.97 -1.92
CA THR A 338 19.39 11.37 -1.49
C THR A 338 18.08 12.07 -1.10
N ALA A 339 16.93 11.40 -1.27
CA ALA A 339 15.63 11.96 -0.93
C ALA A 339 15.54 12.35 0.55
N ARG A 340 15.11 13.58 0.79
CA ARG A 340 15.02 14.16 2.13
C ARG A 340 13.61 14.55 2.51
N THR A 341 12.85 15.11 1.58
CA THR A 341 11.49 15.60 1.87
C THR A 341 10.52 15.09 0.83
N ILE A 342 9.47 14.42 1.31
CA ILE A 342 8.31 13.99 0.53
C ILE A 342 7.21 15.02 0.81
N THR A 343 6.62 15.58 -0.25
CA THR A 343 5.46 16.48 -0.16
C THR A 343 4.37 15.93 -1.04
N GLU A 344 3.18 15.73 -0.49
CA GLU A 344 1.96 15.41 -1.23
C GLU A 344 0.96 16.55 -1.02
N ASN A 345 0.31 16.99 -2.09
CA ASN A 345 -0.59 18.13 -2.13
C ASN A 345 -2.00 17.64 -2.45
N GLY A 346 -2.85 17.62 -1.42
CA GLY A 346 -4.29 17.45 -1.61
C GLY A 346 -4.95 18.70 -2.20
N SER A 347 -6.22 18.55 -2.56
CA SER A 347 -7.08 19.65 -2.95
C SER A 347 -8.46 19.47 -2.31
N PRO A 348 -8.94 20.45 -1.52
CA PRO A 348 -10.31 20.48 -1.03
C PRO A 348 -11.32 20.44 -2.18
N ALA A 349 -12.52 19.93 -1.89
CA ALA A 349 -13.59 19.80 -2.87
C ALA A 349 -14.25 21.14 -3.25
N GLY A 350 -14.04 22.22 -2.49
CA GLY A 350 -14.83 23.44 -2.59
C GLY A 350 -16.18 23.30 -1.87
N ASP A 351 -17.10 24.23 -2.13
CA ASP A 351 -18.43 24.25 -1.50
C ASP A 351 -19.27 23.05 -1.98
N MET A 352 -19.56 22.12 -1.06
CA MET A 352 -20.33 20.91 -1.33
C MET A 352 -21.81 21.03 -0.89
N THR A 353 -22.27 22.22 -0.51
CA THR A 353 -23.63 22.42 0.03
C THR A 353 -24.73 22.28 -1.01
N ASP A 354 -24.38 22.23 -2.30
CA ASP A 354 -25.31 21.92 -3.40
C ASP A 354 -25.68 20.43 -3.50
N GLY A 355 -24.99 19.56 -2.73
CA GLY A 355 -25.18 18.11 -2.75
C GLY A 355 -24.67 17.43 -4.02
N ALA A 356 -23.99 18.15 -4.93
CA ALA A 356 -23.37 17.59 -6.12
C ALA A 356 -22.01 16.97 -5.80
N GLY A 357 -21.49 16.16 -6.72
CA GLY A 357 -20.12 15.66 -6.64
C GLY A 357 -19.13 16.72 -7.11
N HIS A 358 -18.10 16.98 -6.30
CA HIS A 358 -17.04 17.95 -6.59
C HIS A 358 -15.67 17.28 -6.66
N PRO A 359 -14.79 17.72 -7.59
CA PRO A 359 -13.45 17.17 -7.70
C PRO A 359 -12.64 17.49 -6.43
N SER A 360 -11.96 16.48 -5.89
CA SER A 360 -11.10 16.61 -4.72
C SER A 360 -9.93 15.65 -4.83
N THR A 361 -8.82 15.98 -4.16
CA THR A 361 -7.66 15.10 -4.05
C THR A 361 -7.35 14.88 -2.59
N LEU A 362 -7.42 13.62 -2.15
CA LEU A 362 -6.92 13.20 -0.85
C LEU A 362 -5.48 12.72 -1.00
N VAL A 363 -4.63 13.02 -0.02
CA VAL A 363 -3.25 12.56 0.02
C VAL A 363 -2.91 11.92 1.34
N SER A 364 -1.89 11.06 1.32
CA SER A 364 -1.35 10.41 2.51
C SER A 364 0.15 10.11 2.34
N ILE A 365 0.91 10.28 3.42
CA ILE A 365 2.28 9.77 3.55
C ILE A 365 2.29 8.87 4.78
N PHE A 366 2.75 7.63 4.62
CA PHE A 366 2.68 6.59 5.64
C PHE A 366 3.94 5.74 5.65
N CYS A 367 4.02 4.81 6.59
CA CYS A 367 5.10 3.84 6.66
C CYS A 367 4.64 2.47 6.23
N VAL A 368 5.45 1.84 5.38
CA VAL A 368 5.30 0.44 5.00
C VAL A 368 6.23 -0.38 5.91
N PRO A 369 5.68 -1.25 6.78
CA PRO A 369 6.48 -2.14 7.63
C PRO A 369 7.24 -3.20 6.80
N PRO A 370 8.18 -3.95 7.39
CA PRO A 370 8.76 -5.10 6.74
C PRO A 370 7.67 -6.15 6.46
N THR A 371 7.72 -6.78 5.28
CA THR A 371 6.85 -7.92 4.94
C THR A 371 7.40 -9.23 5.47
N PHE A 372 8.71 -9.27 5.73
CA PHE A 372 9.52 -10.44 6.02
C PHE A 372 9.53 -11.51 4.93
N SER A 373 9.04 -11.18 3.74
CA SER A 373 9.37 -11.89 2.52
C SER A 373 10.68 -11.31 1.99
N THR A 374 11.76 -12.09 2.05
CA THR A 374 13.11 -11.61 1.71
C THR A 374 13.19 -11.01 0.31
N SER A 375 12.49 -11.58 -0.67
CA SER A 375 12.48 -11.08 -2.04
C SER A 375 11.71 -9.77 -2.20
N VAL A 376 10.58 -9.64 -1.49
CA VAL A 376 9.74 -8.43 -1.49
C VAL A 376 10.45 -7.30 -0.74
N ASP A 377 10.97 -7.55 0.45
CA ASP A 377 11.65 -6.52 1.25
C ASP A 377 12.95 -6.03 0.60
N ASN A 378 13.69 -6.93 -0.07
CA ASN A 378 14.91 -6.53 -0.79
C ASN A 378 14.60 -5.70 -2.03
N THR A 379 13.57 -6.07 -2.79
CA THR A 379 13.26 -5.36 -4.05
C THR A 379 12.46 -4.10 -3.82
N GLY A 380 11.51 -4.13 -2.89
CA GLY A 380 10.73 -2.97 -2.47
C GLY A 380 11.48 -2.07 -1.48
N ASP A 381 12.66 -2.47 -1.00
CA ASP A 381 13.45 -1.76 0.01
C ASP A 381 12.62 -1.41 1.25
N LEU A 382 12.00 -2.45 1.83
CA LEU A 382 11.11 -2.37 2.99
C LEU A 382 11.81 -2.83 4.28
N PRO A 383 11.53 -2.19 5.43
CA PRO A 383 10.58 -1.09 5.64
C PRO A 383 11.05 0.23 5.02
N GLY A 384 10.08 1.05 4.61
CA GLY A 384 10.32 2.32 3.93
C GLY A 384 9.07 3.20 3.88
N PRO A 385 9.21 4.46 3.43
CA PRO A 385 8.06 5.35 3.26
C PRO A 385 7.09 4.84 2.19
N GLY A 386 5.84 5.26 2.33
CA GLY A 386 4.80 5.20 1.30
C GLY A 386 4.20 6.59 1.09
N ALA A 387 3.86 6.94 -0.15
CA ALA A 387 3.15 8.17 -0.48
C ALA A 387 2.10 7.88 -1.55
N VAL A 388 0.90 8.42 -1.38
CA VAL A 388 -0.19 8.24 -2.33
C VAL A 388 -1.02 9.51 -2.45
N SER A 389 -1.50 9.74 -3.67
CA SER A 389 -2.56 10.71 -3.96
C SER A 389 -3.76 9.99 -4.56
N LEU A 390 -4.94 10.37 -4.10
CA LEU A 390 -6.24 9.85 -4.51
C LEU A 390 -7.07 11.02 -5.07
N PRO A 391 -6.91 11.37 -6.35
CA PRO A 391 -7.88 12.22 -7.05
C PRO A 391 -9.23 11.51 -7.09
N GLY A 392 -10.32 12.27 -7.04
CA GLY A 392 -11.65 11.69 -7.02
C GLY A 392 -12.75 12.73 -6.91
N THR A 393 -13.93 12.25 -6.55
CA THR A 393 -15.13 13.07 -6.36
C THR A 393 -15.59 12.95 -4.92
N ALA A 394 -15.71 14.08 -4.22
CA ALA A 394 -16.30 14.18 -2.90
C ALA A 394 -17.75 14.68 -3.01
N GLN A 395 -18.66 14.12 -2.23
CA GLN A 395 -20.07 14.52 -2.24
C GLN A 395 -20.70 14.39 -0.85
N LEU A 396 -21.62 15.33 -0.54
CA LEU A 396 -22.52 15.19 0.59
C LEU A 396 -23.77 14.43 0.13
N LEU A 397 -24.00 13.28 0.76
CA LEU A 397 -25.20 12.48 0.53
C LEU A 397 -26.27 12.83 1.58
N PRO A 398 -27.56 12.68 1.25
CA PRO A 398 -28.69 12.96 2.14
C PRO A 398 -28.69 12.20 3.47
#